data_AF-A0A436WI76-F1
#
_entry.id   AF-A0A436WI76-F1
#
_cell.length_a   1.000
_cell.length_b   1.000
_cell.length_c   1.000
_cell.angle_alpha   90.00
_cell.angle_beta   90.00
_cell.angle_gamma   90.00
#
_symmetry.space_group_name_H-M   'P 1'
#
loop_
_entity.id
_entity.type
_entity.pdbx_description
1 polymer ?
#
loop_
_entity_poly.entity_id
_entity_poly.type
_entity_poly.pdbx_seq_one_letter_code
_entity_poly.pdbx_strand_id
1 'polypeptide(L)'
;MARLLVTGGAGFLGSHLCGRLVELGHQVVCADNFSTGSRDNIRQLLTVPAFELIEHDVTLPLDLDVDGIYHLASPAAPIHYQNDPIRTTRTNVLGAINMLDLARSRGARILQASTSEIYGDPE
;
A
#
# COMPACT_ATOMS: atom_id res chain seq x y z
N MET A 1 -9.30 16.47 -8.58
CA MET A 1 -8.20 15.57 -8.98
C MET A 1 -7.18 15.59 -7.86
N ALA A 2 -6.75 14.42 -7.39
CA ALA A 2 -5.86 14.28 -6.23
C ALA A 2 -4.73 13.31 -6.56
N ARG A 3 -3.57 13.45 -5.92
CA ARG A 3 -2.44 12.51 -5.98
C ARG A 3 -2.53 11.55 -4.80
N LEU A 4 -2.76 10.28 -5.10
CA LEU A 4 -3.08 9.24 -4.12
C LEU A 4 -1.98 8.17 -4.11
N LEU A 5 -1.45 7.89 -2.92
CA LEU A 5 -0.52 6.79 -2.70
C LEU A 5 -1.29 5.51 -2.36
N VAL A 6 -0.98 4.42 -3.05
CA VAL A 6 -1.45 3.07 -2.72
C VAL A 6 -0.23 2.21 -2.43
N THR A 7 0.01 1.90 -1.16
CA THR A 7 1.07 0.94 -0.78
C THR A 7 0.52 -0.48 -0.86
N GLY A 8 1.33 -1.45 -1.29
CA GLY A 8 0.83 -2.78 -1.63
C GLY A 8 -0.02 -2.75 -2.91
N GLY A 9 0.18 -1.73 -3.75
CA GLY A 9 -0.61 -1.45 -4.94
C GLY A 9 -0.43 -2.48 -6.06
N ALA A 10 0.59 -3.35 -5.98
CA ALA A 10 0.76 -4.48 -6.89
C ALA A 10 0.27 -5.81 -6.28
N GLY A 11 -0.32 -5.77 -5.08
CA GLY A 11 -1.06 -6.89 -4.50
C GLY A 11 -2.46 -7.04 -5.09
N PHE A 12 -3.23 -8.02 -4.59
CA PHE A 12 -4.58 -8.33 -5.10
C PHE A 12 -5.54 -7.14 -4.98
N LEU A 13 -5.88 -6.69 -3.77
CA LEU A 13 -6.79 -5.55 -3.60
C LEU A 13 -6.18 -4.23 -4.09
N GLY A 14 -4.87 -4.07 -3.89
CA GLY A 14 -4.16 -2.85 -4.27
C GLY A 14 -4.24 -2.53 -5.76
N SER A 15 -4.06 -3.53 -6.63
CA SER A 15 -4.07 -3.29 -8.09
C SER A 15 -5.45 -2.89 -8.61
N HIS A 16 -6.50 -3.51 -8.08
CA HIS A 16 -7.89 -3.14 -8.38
C HIS A 16 -8.20 -1.72 -7.90
N LEU A 17 -7.76 -1.36 -6.69
CA LEU A 17 -7.92 0.00 -6.17
C LEU A 17 -7.18 1.03 -7.04
N CYS A 18 -5.92 0.74 -7.41
CA CYS A 18 -5.15 1.57 -8.32
C CYS A 18 -5.90 1.85 -9.62
N GLY A 19 -6.39 0.80 -10.29
CA GLY A 19 -7.16 0.94 -11.53
C GLY A 19 -8.41 1.79 -11.34
N ARG A 20 -9.16 1.55 -10.26
CA ARG A 20 -10.37 2.32 -9.97
C ARG A 20 -10.09 3.81 -9.71
N LEU A 21 -9.03 4.13 -8.98
CA LEU A 21 -8.65 5.52 -8.69
C LEU A 21 -8.20 6.25 -9.96
N VAL A 22 -7.48 5.58 -10.86
CA VAL A 22 -7.12 6.10 -12.18
C VAL A 22 -8.37 6.39 -13.02
N GLU A 23 -9.34 5.46 -13.08
CA GLU A 23 -10.62 5.65 -13.79
C GLU A 23 -11.42 6.85 -13.27
N LEU A 24 -11.32 7.12 -11.97
CA LEU A 24 -11.96 8.28 -11.33
C LEU A 24 -11.21 9.60 -11.59
N GLY A 25 -10.11 9.56 -12.35
CA GLY A 25 -9.34 10.73 -12.76
C GLY A 25 -8.36 11.22 -11.69
N HIS A 26 -7.89 10.36 -10.79
CA HIS A 26 -6.81 10.68 -9.85
C HIS A 26 -5.43 10.35 -10.44
N GLN A 27 -4.40 11.03 -9.94
CA GLN A 27 -3.02 10.58 -10.11
C GLN A 27 -2.71 9.55 -9.05
N VAL A 28 -2.24 8.36 -9.44
CA VAL A 28 -2.04 7.24 -8.53
C VAL A 28 -0.56 6.88 -8.52
N VAL A 29 0.02 6.88 -7.31
CA VAL A 29 1.35 6.36 -7.06
C VAL A 29 1.22 5.01 -6.38
N CYS A 30 1.64 3.94 -7.04
CA CYS A 30 1.71 2.60 -6.49
C CYS A 30 3.09 2.39 -5.86
N ALA A 31 3.14 2.09 -4.57
CA ALA A 31 4.37 1.69 -3.89
C ALA A 31 4.30 0.20 -3.52
N ASP A 32 5.23 -0.60 -4.03
CA ASP A 32 5.28 -2.05 -3.75
C ASP A 32 6.73 -2.56 -3.82
N ASN A 33 7.09 -3.53 -2.98
CA ASN A 33 8.41 -4.18 -3.01
C ASN A 33 8.36 -5.57 -3.67
N PHE A 34 7.20 -5.97 -4.21
CA PHE A 34 6.94 -7.28 -4.84
C PHE A 34 7.23 -8.47 -3.93
N SER A 35 7.13 -8.28 -2.61
CA SER A 35 7.28 -9.36 -1.63
C SER A 35 6.23 -10.47 -1.79
N THR A 36 4.98 -10.07 -2.00
CA THR A 36 3.84 -10.94 -2.34
C THR A 36 3.04 -10.41 -3.54
N GLY A 37 3.29 -9.16 -3.97
CA GLY A 37 2.69 -8.56 -5.15
C GLY A 37 3.33 -9.02 -6.46
N SER A 38 2.73 -8.65 -7.60
CA SER A 38 3.25 -8.97 -8.92
C SER A 38 3.09 -7.80 -9.88
N ARG A 39 4.13 -7.55 -10.71
CA ARG A 39 4.07 -6.57 -11.80
C ARG A 39 2.94 -6.86 -12.78
N ASP A 40 2.53 -8.12 -12.90
CA ASP A 40 1.44 -8.51 -13.80
C ASP A 40 0.09 -7.94 -13.37
N ASN A 41 -0.13 -7.75 -12.07
CA ASN A 41 -1.37 -7.19 -11.53
C ASN A 41 -1.59 -5.73 -11.95
N ILE A 42 -0.51 -5.01 -12.23
CA ILE A 42 -0.54 -3.58 -12.60
C ILE A 42 -0.08 -3.34 -14.04
N ARG A 43 0.18 -4.40 -14.82
CA ARG A 43 0.75 -4.29 -16.18
C ARG A 43 -0.02 -3.33 -17.08
N GLN A 44 -1.36 -3.36 -16.99
CA GLN A 44 -2.24 -2.49 -17.79
C GLN A 44 -2.17 -1.02 -17.37
N LEU A 45 -1.76 -0.74 -16.13
CA LEU A 45 -1.65 0.63 -15.60
C LEU A 45 -0.30 1.27 -15.91
N LEU A 46 0.75 0.48 -16.20
CA LEU A 46 2.11 0.98 -16.45
C LEU A 46 2.21 1.92 -17.66
N THR A 47 1.25 1.87 -18.59
CA THR A 47 1.21 2.76 -19.76
C THR A 47 0.28 3.96 -19.56
N VAL A 48 -0.39 4.07 -18.41
CA VAL A 48 -1.33 5.16 -18.12
C VAL A 48 -0.57 6.36 -17.55
N PRO A 49 -0.64 7.57 -18.16
CA PRO A 49 0.11 8.74 -17.68
C PRO A 49 -0.22 9.19 -16.25
N ALA A 50 -1.41 8.84 -15.76
CA ALA A 50 -1.84 9.15 -14.40
C ALA A 50 -1.40 8.10 -13.36
N PHE A 51 -0.62 7.08 -13.75
CA PHE A 51 -0.15 6.02 -12.87
C PHE A 51 1.39 6.00 -12.81
N GLU A 52 1.93 5.98 -11.60
CA GLU A 52 3.36 5.89 -11.31
C GLU A 52 3.62 4.65 -10.44
N LEU A 53 4.63 3.86 -10.78
CA LEU A 53 5.11 2.76 -9.96
C LEU A 53 6.43 3.16 -9.29
N ILE A 54 6.49 3.02 -7.97
CA ILE A 54 7.71 3.10 -7.17
C ILE A 54 7.96 1.73 -6.55
N GLU A 55 9.11 1.12 -6.87
CA GLU A 55 9.57 -0.06 -6.14
C GLU A 55 10.07 0.37 -4.75
N HIS A 56 9.28 0.15 -3.71
CA HIS A 56 9.58 0.67 -2.37
C HIS A 56 9.13 -0.27 -1.26
N ASP A 57 9.99 -0.45 -0.26
CA ASP A 57 9.66 -1.12 0.98
C ASP A 57 9.16 -0.10 2.01
N VAL A 58 7.91 -0.23 2.45
CA VAL A 58 7.28 0.69 3.41
C VAL A 58 8.02 0.78 4.76
N THR A 59 8.89 -0.18 5.10
CA THR A 59 9.73 -0.11 6.30
C THR A 59 10.81 0.97 6.21
N LEU A 60 11.08 1.48 5.01
CA LEU A 60 11.97 2.60 4.74
C LEU A 60 11.17 3.90 4.61
N PRO A 61 11.73 5.05 5.04
CA PRO A 61 11.10 6.34 4.83
C PRO A 61 10.80 6.59 3.35
N LEU A 62 9.65 7.21 3.09
CA LEU A 62 9.24 7.64 1.76
C LEU A 62 8.89 9.12 1.82
N ASP A 63 9.51 9.92 0.98
CA ASP A 63 9.20 11.33 0.82
C ASP A 63 8.45 11.54 -0.50
N LEU A 64 7.16 11.84 -0.40
CA LEU A 64 6.29 12.03 -1.54
C LEU A 64 5.26 13.12 -1.22
N ASP A 65 4.95 13.97 -2.20
CA ASP A 65 3.84 14.92 -2.09
C ASP A 65 2.53 14.24 -2.52
N VAL A 66 1.59 14.07 -1.59
CA VAL A 66 0.33 13.33 -1.80
C VAL A 66 -0.80 13.94 -1.00
N ASP A 67 -2.01 13.86 -1.54
CA ASP A 67 -3.25 14.34 -0.90
C ASP A 67 -3.90 13.26 -0.01
N GLY A 68 -3.61 11.98 -0.31
CA GLY A 68 -4.20 10.84 0.40
C GLY A 68 -3.41 9.55 0.26
N ILE A 69 -3.55 8.67 1.25
CA ILE A 69 -2.82 7.40 1.34
C ILE A 69 -3.81 6.26 1.62
N TYR A 70 -3.73 5.22 0.80
CA TYR A 70 -4.33 3.91 1.04
C TYR A 70 -3.20 2.93 1.42
N HIS A 71 -3.10 2.60 2.71
CA HIS A 71 -2.04 1.73 3.22
C HIS A 71 -2.50 0.27 3.27
N LEU A 72 -2.17 -0.50 2.22
CA LEU A 72 -2.52 -1.93 2.07
C LEU A 72 -1.28 -2.85 2.09
N ALA A 73 -0.06 -2.32 2.18
CA ALA A 73 1.16 -3.12 2.19
C ALA A 73 1.26 -3.98 3.47
N SER A 74 0.94 -5.28 3.33
CA SER A 74 1.11 -6.29 4.36
C SER A 74 1.05 -7.69 3.74
N PRO A 75 1.84 -8.68 4.21
CA PRO A 75 1.63 -10.07 3.84
C PRO A 75 0.31 -10.58 4.44
N ALA A 76 -0.68 -10.88 3.59
CA ALA A 76 -2.04 -11.16 4.04
C ALA A 76 -2.34 -12.65 4.33
N ALA A 77 -1.62 -13.60 3.74
CA ALA A 77 -1.92 -15.03 3.91
C ALA A 77 -1.15 -15.64 5.09
N PRO A 78 -1.76 -16.55 5.90
CA PRO A 78 -1.12 -17.18 7.05
C PRO A 78 0.25 -17.77 6.77
N ILE A 79 0.37 -18.49 5.65
CA ILE A 79 1.64 -19.07 5.21
C ILE A 79 2.70 -17.98 5.05
N HIS A 80 2.37 -16.83 4.46
CA HIS A 80 3.35 -15.78 4.19
C HIS A 80 3.74 -15.01 5.44
N TYR A 81 2.80 -14.68 6.32
CA TYR A 81 3.13 -13.89 7.51
C TYR A 81 3.75 -14.70 8.66
N GLN A 82 3.48 -16.02 8.73
CA GLN A 82 4.08 -16.91 9.73
C GLN A 82 5.50 -17.37 9.36
N ASN A 83 5.82 -17.41 8.06
CA ASN A 83 7.14 -17.84 7.60
C ASN A 83 8.27 -16.87 8.02
N ASP A 84 7.99 -15.57 8.08
CA ASP A 84 8.93 -14.56 8.55
C ASP A 84 8.22 -13.53 9.46
N PRO A 85 8.06 -13.86 10.75
CA PRO A 85 7.34 -13.00 11.69
C PRO A 85 8.07 -11.66 11.93
N ILE A 86 9.40 -11.62 11.78
CA ILE A 86 10.18 -10.39 11.93
C ILE A 86 9.86 -9.44 10.78
N ARG A 87 9.88 -9.92 9.54
CA ARG A 87 9.49 -9.13 8.37
C ARG A 87 8.04 -8.67 8.46
N THR A 88 7.12 -9.57 8.80
CA THR A 88 5.70 -9.23 9.01
C THR A 88 5.54 -8.11 10.02
N THR A 89 6.21 -8.22 11.17
CA THR A 89 6.14 -7.21 12.23
C THR A 89 6.69 -5.87 11.75
N ARG A 90 7.85 -5.87 11.08
CA ARG A 90 8.43 -4.64 10.52
C ARG A 90 7.50 -3.99 9.51
N THR A 91 6.97 -4.75 8.55
CA THR A 91 6.06 -4.22 7.52
C THR A 91 4.81 -3.62 8.14
N ASN A 92 4.17 -4.31 9.09
CA ASN A 92 2.90 -3.84 9.68
C ASN A 92 3.10 -2.70 10.70
N VAL A 93 4.21 -2.69 11.45
CA VAL A 93 4.44 -1.69 12.50
C VAL A 93 5.23 -0.50 11.96
N LEU A 94 6.44 -0.74 11.45
CA LEU A 94 7.29 0.34 10.94
C LEU A 94 6.71 0.93 9.64
N GLY A 95 6.13 0.09 8.78
CA GLY A 95 5.43 0.57 7.58
C GLY A 95 4.27 1.50 7.93
N ALA A 96 3.43 1.13 8.89
CA ALA A 96 2.34 1.98 9.35
C ALA A 96 2.84 3.29 9.95
N ILE A 97 3.88 3.25 10.79
CA ILE A 97 4.50 4.46 11.37
C ILE A 97 5.01 5.39 10.25
N ASN A 98 5.76 4.87 9.28
CA ASN A 98 6.29 5.67 8.18
C ASN A 98 5.17 6.31 7.34
N MET A 99 4.08 5.59 7.08
CA MET A 99 2.94 6.13 6.33
C MET A 99 2.14 7.16 7.14
N LEU A 100 2.01 6.98 8.46
CA LEU A 100 1.41 7.97 9.34
C LEU A 100 2.26 9.24 9.42
N ASP A 101 3.58 9.11 9.51
CA ASP A 101 4.50 10.25 9.50
C ASP A 101 4.44 11.02 8.17
N LEU A 102 4.40 10.30 7.04
CA LEU A 102 4.19 10.89 5.73
C LEU A 102 2.85 11.65 5.69
N ALA A 103 1.75 11.00 6.08
CA ALA A 103 0.43 11.63 6.11
C ALA A 103 0.42 12.91 6.94
N ARG A 104 0.98 12.87 8.15
CA ARG A 104 1.11 14.04 9.04
C ARG A 104 1.92 15.16 8.37
N SER A 105 3.04 14.83 7.75
CA SER A 105 3.94 15.80 7.13
C SER A 105 3.36 16.47 5.87
N ARG A 106 2.35 15.86 5.24
CA ARG A 106 1.66 16.40 4.05
C ARG A 106 0.25 16.93 4.35
N GLY A 107 -0.25 16.74 5.57
CA GLY A 107 -1.66 17.00 5.88
C GLY A 107 -2.61 16.08 5.12
N ALA A 108 -2.14 14.92 4.67
CA ALA A 108 -2.89 13.97 3.88
C ALA A 108 -3.80 13.09 4.75
N ARG A 109 -4.93 12.66 4.18
CA ARG A 109 -5.77 11.64 4.83
C ARG A 109 -5.18 10.25 4.58
N ILE A 110 -5.24 9.38 5.58
CA ILE A 110 -4.79 7.98 5.45
C ILE A 110 -5.92 7.01 5.79
N LEU A 111 -6.01 5.95 5.01
CA LEU A 111 -6.79 4.75 5.30
C LEU A 111 -5.81 3.59 5.54
N GLN A 112 -5.92 2.96 6.71
CA GLN A 112 -5.19 1.74 7.04
C GLN A 112 -6.08 0.53 6.75
N ALA A 113 -5.58 -0.42 5.93
CA ALA A 113 -6.21 -1.72 5.83
C ALA A 113 -5.96 -2.50 7.13
N SER A 114 -7.01 -2.66 7.93
CA SER A 114 -7.03 -3.52 9.10
C SER A 114 -7.51 -4.93 8.73
N THR A 115 -7.80 -5.76 9.71
CA THR A 115 -8.20 -7.15 9.54
C THR A 115 -9.18 -7.57 10.63
N SER A 116 -10.03 -8.56 10.36
CA SER A 116 -10.84 -9.21 11.39
C SER A 116 -9.99 -9.97 12.41
N GLU A 117 -8.75 -10.32 12.08
CA GLU A 117 -7.83 -11.01 13.00
C GLU A 117 -7.56 -10.23 14.29
N ILE A 118 -7.86 -8.93 14.34
CA ILE A 118 -7.78 -8.14 15.58
C ILE A 118 -8.69 -8.67 16.69
N TYR A 119 -9.76 -9.39 16.34
CA TYR A 119 -10.68 -9.98 17.30
C TYR A 119 -10.10 -11.23 17.97
N GLY A 120 -9.11 -11.89 17.35
CA GLY A 120 -8.56 -13.13 17.85
C GLY A 120 -9.62 -14.24 17.89
N ASP A 121 -9.90 -14.73 19.09
CA ASP A 121 -10.93 -15.74 19.36
C ASP A 121 -12.08 -15.09 20.17
N PRO A 122 -13.01 -14.39 19.51
CA PRO A 122 -14.12 -13.72 20.17
C PRO A 122 -15.19 -14.73 20.63
N GLU A 123 -15.72 -14.55 21.83
CA GLU A 123 -16.89 -15.30 22.36
C GLU A 123 -18.21 -14.92 21.66
#